data_AF-A0A7J4IGJ7-F1
#
_entry.id   AF-A0A7J4IGJ7-F1
#
_cell.length_a   1.000
_cell.length_b   1.000
_cell.length_c   1.000
_cell.angle_alpha   90.00
_cell.angle_beta   90.00
_cell.angle_gamma   90.00
#
_symmetry.space_group_name_H-M   'P 1'
#
loop_
_entity.id
_entity.type
_entity.pdbx_description
1 polymer ?
#
loop_
_entity_poly.entity_id
_entity_poly.type
_entity_poly.pdbx_seq_one_letter_code
_entity_poly.pdbx_strand_id
1 'polypeptide(L)'
;IVLDSLTELAVSYSDPDDWKELAAYLRGLQRITKRWNSTIYLLLTQGIIDRNRVQEIADIADSVVLFRWEESVAARRQRVMFFEKFRGVMTHLEENDLVKFSIKISPALGYEVNNIRLII
;
A
#
# COMPACT_ATOMS: atom_id res chain seq x y z
N ILE A 1 -4.45 9.67 10.67
CA ILE A 1 -3.04 10.13 10.78
C ILE A 1 -2.32 9.72 9.50
N VAL A 2 -1.45 10.57 8.96
CA VAL A 2 -0.67 10.27 7.75
C VAL A 2 0.80 10.37 8.12
N LEU A 3 1.57 9.32 7.81
CA LEU A 3 3.03 9.29 7.94
C LEU A 3 3.61 9.30 6.54
N ASP A 4 4.08 10.47 6.11
CA ASP A 4 4.68 10.72 4.81
C ASP A 4 6.15 11.19 5.00
N SER A 5 7.17 10.36 4.75
CA SER A 5 7.11 8.98 4.27
C SER A 5 7.75 7.98 5.25
N LEU A 6 7.17 6.78 5.34
CA LEU A 6 7.77 5.66 6.05
C LEU A 6 9.10 5.24 5.39
N THR A 7 9.26 5.54 4.10
CA THR A 7 10.49 5.26 3.34
C THR A 7 11.71 5.86 4.02
N GLU A 8 11.65 7.14 4.42
CA GLU A 8 12.80 7.83 5.02
C GLU A 8 13.19 7.23 6.37
N LEU A 9 12.20 6.92 7.20
CA LEU A 9 12.44 6.19 8.45
C LEU A 9 13.02 4.81 8.16
N ALA A 10 12.43 4.04 7.25
CA ALA A 10 12.89 2.69 6.93
C ALA A 10 14.33 2.66 6.41
N VAL A 11 14.80 3.71 5.74
CA VAL A 11 16.19 3.86 5.29
C VAL A 11 17.14 4.14 6.46
N SER A 12 16.73 4.95 7.44
CA SER A 12 17.59 5.28 8.59
C SER A 12 17.80 4.09 9.53
N TYR A 13 16.84 3.18 9.60
CA TYR A 13 16.93 1.93 10.37
C TYR A 13 17.56 0.81 9.52
N SER A 14 18.76 1.07 8.99
CA SER A 14 19.44 0.15 8.06
C SER A 14 20.08 -1.05 8.75
N ASP A 15 20.44 -0.94 10.02
CA ASP A 15 21.00 -2.04 10.81
C ASP A 15 19.91 -3.07 11.19
N PRO A 16 20.21 -4.38 11.23
CA PRO A 16 19.23 -5.39 11.62
C PRO A 16 18.61 -5.22 13.02
N ASP A 17 19.33 -4.70 14.00
CA ASP A 17 18.80 -4.51 15.36
C ASP A 17 17.90 -3.28 15.42
N ASP A 18 18.33 -2.17 14.80
CA ASP A 18 17.50 -0.98 14.58
C ASP A 18 16.19 -1.36 13.85
N TRP A 19 16.30 -2.17 12.79
CA TRP A 19 15.13 -2.61 12.02
C TRP A 19 14.09 -3.35 12.87
N LYS A 20 14.53 -4.20 13.81
CA LYS A 20 13.62 -4.90 14.73
C LYS A 20 12.86 -3.91 15.60
N GLU A 21 13.49 -2.82 16.04
CA GLU A 21 12.83 -1.78 16.82
C GLU A 21 11.76 -1.05 16.00
N LEU A 22 12.07 -0.69 14.74
CA LEU A 22 11.09 -0.09 13.83
C LEU A 22 9.91 -1.03 13.59
N ALA A 23 10.16 -2.31 13.31
CA ALA A 23 9.11 -3.30 13.13
C ALA A 23 8.24 -3.47 14.40
N ALA A 24 8.87 -3.53 15.58
CA ALA A 24 8.17 -3.60 16.86
C ALA A 24 7.31 -2.34 17.11
N TYR A 25 7.83 -1.16 16.79
CA TYR A 25 7.11 0.11 16.86
C TYR A 25 5.89 0.10 15.94
N LEU A 26 6.03 -0.30 14.68
CA LEU A 26 4.91 -0.39 13.73
C LEU A 26 3.85 -1.41 14.20
N ARG A 27 4.24 -2.55 14.78
CA ARG A 27 3.30 -3.51 15.39
C ARG A 27 2.59 -2.92 16.62
N GLY A 28 3.28 -2.11 17.43
CA GLY A 28 2.66 -1.38 18.53
C GLY A 28 1.66 -0.35 18.03
N LEU A 29 2.03 0.37 16.97
CA LEU A 29 1.21 1.37 16.32
C LEU A 29 -0.08 0.75 15.76
N GLN A 30 0.04 -0.36 15.02
CA GLN A 30 -1.11 -1.11 14.52
C GLN A 30 -2.05 -1.54 15.67
N ARG A 31 -1.53 -2.02 16.80
CA ARG A 31 -2.35 -2.37 17.98
C ARG A 31 -3.06 -1.16 18.60
N ILE A 32 -2.39 -0.03 18.76
CA ILE A 32 -3.02 1.17 19.38
C ILE A 32 -4.10 1.76 18.46
N THR A 33 -3.95 1.69 17.13
CA THR A 33 -4.97 2.21 16.20
C THR A 33 -6.35 1.63 16.45
N LYS A 34 -6.43 0.34 16.82
CA LYS A 34 -7.69 -0.36 17.10
C LYS A 34 -8.33 0.11 18.39
N ARG A 35 -7.52 0.45 19.40
CA ARG A 35 -8.01 1.02 20.67
C ARG A 35 -8.47 2.46 20.50
N TRP A 36 -7.78 3.23 19.65
CA TRP A 36 -8.12 4.62 19.38
C TRP A 36 -9.22 4.79 18.33
N ASN A 37 -9.67 3.71 17.69
CA ASN A 37 -10.56 3.76 16.54
C ASN A 37 -10.07 4.76 15.47
N SER A 38 -8.80 4.64 15.12
CA SER A 38 -8.11 5.57 14.22
C SER A 38 -7.49 4.83 13.04
N THR A 39 -7.26 5.55 11.95
CA THR A 39 -6.59 5.02 10.75
C THR A 39 -5.26 5.74 10.54
N ILE A 40 -4.22 4.97 10.25
CA ILE A 40 -2.89 5.49 9.93
C ILE A 40 -2.54 5.07 8.51
N TYR A 41 -2.23 6.06 7.67
CA TYR A 41 -1.70 5.85 6.33
C TYR A 41 -0.18 5.95 6.38
N LEU A 42 0.49 4.94 5.83
CA LEU A 42 1.94 4.86 5.74
C LEU A 42 2.32 4.90 4.26
N LEU A 43 3.11 5.88 3.84
CA LEU A 43 3.61 5.96 2.46
C LEU A 43 5.00 5.34 2.36
N LEU A 44 5.11 4.30 1.54
CA LEU A 44 6.36 3.55 1.32
C LEU A 44 6.66 3.46 -0.18
N THR A 45 7.86 3.89 -0.57
CA THR A 45 8.33 3.78 -1.96
C THR A 45 9.02 2.43 -2.17
N GLN A 46 8.48 1.61 -3.07
CA GLN A 46 9.10 0.34 -3.44
C GLN A 46 10.46 0.56 -4.15
N GLY A 47 11.39 -0.36 -3.93
CA GLY A 47 12.72 -0.35 -4.55
C GLY A 47 13.77 0.49 -3.82
N ILE A 48 13.40 1.16 -2.72
CA ILE A 48 14.34 1.91 -1.88
C ILE A 48 14.94 1.05 -0.75
N ILE A 49 14.12 0.21 -0.12
CA ILE A 49 14.55 -0.76 0.90
C ILE A 49 14.41 -2.18 0.38
N ASP A 50 15.10 -3.12 1.03
CA ASP A 50 15.09 -4.53 0.67
C ASP A 50 13.68 -5.11 0.61
N ARG A 51 13.45 -6.00 -0.36
CA ARG A 51 12.15 -6.64 -0.56
C ARG A 51 11.62 -7.33 0.69
N ASN A 52 12.49 -7.99 1.46
CA ASN A 52 12.11 -8.67 2.70
C ASN A 52 11.59 -7.67 3.75
N ARG A 53 12.19 -6.47 3.81
CA ARG A 53 11.77 -5.39 4.70
C ARG A 53 10.43 -4.80 4.30
N VAL A 54 10.20 -4.63 2.99
CA VAL A 54 8.88 -4.24 2.46
C VAL A 54 7.82 -5.29 2.85
N GLN A 55 8.14 -6.58 2.70
CA GLN A 55 7.22 -7.67 3.06
C GLN A 55 6.92 -7.71 4.56
N GLU A 56 7.89 -7.43 5.40
CA GLU A 56 7.68 -7.35 6.85
C GLU A 56 6.76 -6.18 7.23
N ILE A 57 6.96 -4.99 6.64
CA ILE A 57 6.03 -3.86 6.83
C ILE A 57 4.64 -4.22 6.32
N ALA A 58 4.55 -4.85 5.15
CA ALA A 58 3.30 -5.28 4.56
C ALA A 58 2.56 -6.27 5.47
N ASP A 59 3.26 -7.22 6.11
CA ASP A 59 2.70 -8.16 7.09
C ASP A 59 2.08 -7.42 8.30
N ILE A 60 2.76 -6.40 8.81
CA ILE A 60 2.31 -5.62 9.96
C ILE A 60 1.02 -4.83 9.65
N ALA A 61 0.89 -4.28 8.45
CA ALA A 61 -0.26 -3.44 8.06
C ALA A 61 -1.57 -4.25 7.97
N ASP A 62 -2.72 -3.63 8.30
CA ASP A 62 -4.02 -4.29 8.12
C ASP A 62 -4.47 -4.29 6.64
N SER A 63 -4.02 -3.31 5.87
CA SER A 63 -4.23 -3.20 4.43
C SER A 63 -2.97 -2.72 3.72
N VAL A 64 -2.78 -3.22 2.50
CA VAL A 64 -1.65 -2.92 1.62
C VAL A 64 -2.21 -2.59 0.24
N VAL A 65 -1.98 -1.35 -0.18
CA VAL A 65 -2.39 -0.82 -1.48
C VAL A 65 -1.14 -0.57 -2.30
N LEU A 66 -1.09 -1.16 -3.49
CA LEU A 66 0.04 -1.01 -4.40
C LEU A 66 -0.33 -0.09 -5.55
N PHE A 67 0.61 0.78 -5.89
CA PHE A 67 0.53 1.70 -7.02
C PHE A 67 1.68 1.37 -7.97
N ARG A 68 1.37 1.05 -9.22
CA ARG A 68 2.41 0.78 -10.22
C ARG A 68 2.03 1.31 -11.59
N TRP A 69 3.04 1.51 -12.43
CA TRP A 69 2.83 1.64 -13.86
C TRP A 69 2.66 0.25 -14.46
N GLU A 70 1.76 0.14 -15.44
CA GLU A 70 1.57 -1.06 -16.22
C GLU A 70 1.48 -0.70 -17.71
N GLU A 71 2.05 -1.56 -18.55
CA GLU A 71 1.89 -1.47 -19.99
C GLU A 71 0.52 -2.05 -20.37
N SER A 72 -0.30 -1.25 -21.04
CA SER A 72 -1.55 -1.72 -21.61
C SER A 72 -1.34 -2.28 -23.01
N VAL A 73 -2.29 -3.09 -23.48
CA VAL A 73 -2.33 -3.64 -24.85
C VAL A 73 -2.18 -2.56 -25.93
N ALA A 74 -2.63 -1.33 -25.64
CA ALA A 74 -2.52 -0.19 -26.56
C ALA A 74 -1.18 0.57 -26.47
N ALA A 75 -0.12 -0.04 -25.93
CA ALA A 75 1.20 0.55 -25.71
C ALA A 75 1.21 1.86 -24.88
N ARG A 76 0.10 2.16 -24.19
CA ARG A 76 -0.02 3.31 -23.31
C ARG A 76 0.29 2.88 -21.88
N ARG A 77 1.26 3.54 -21.25
CA ARG A 77 1.49 3.40 -19.81
C ARG A 77 0.26 3.89 -19.04
N GLN A 78 -0.28 3.04 -18.20
CA GLN A 78 -1.37 3.36 -17.29
C GLN A 78 -0.90 3.20 -15.85
N ARG A 79 -1.40 4.04 -14.95
CA ARG A 79 -1.22 3.85 -13.51
C ARG A 79 -2.31 2.92 -13.02
N VAL A 80 -1.93 1.91 -12.25
CA VAL A 80 -2.88 0.96 -11.67
C VAL A 80 -2.73 0.93 -10.15
N MET A 81 -3.86 0.77 -9.48
CA MET A 81 -3.97 0.51 -8.05
C MET A 81 -4.56 -0.88 -7.85
N PHE A 82 -4.05 -1.63 -6.89
CA PHE A 82 -4.66 -2.88 -6.46
C PHE A 82 -4.40 -3.12 -4.98
N PHE A 83 -5.27 -3.92 -4.36
CA PHE A 83 -5.10 -4.35 -2.99
C PHE A 83 -4.29 -5.65 -2.97
N GLU A 84 -3.14 -5.64 -2.30
CA GLU A 84 -2.41 -6.88 -1.99
C GLU A 84 -3.01 -7.54 -0.75
N LYS A 85 -3.41 -6.71 0.23
CA LYS A 85 -4.06 -7.15 1.46
C LYS A 85 -5.11 -6.14 1.89
N PHE A 86 -6.25 -6.63 2.35
CA PHE A 86 -7.24 -5.82 3.05
C PHE A 86 -8.01 -6.72 4.02
N ARG A 87 -7.51 -6.82 5.25
CA ARG A 87 -8.06 -7.75 6.25
C ARG A 87 -9.55 -7.50 6.47
N GLY A 88 -10.35 -8.56 6.31
CA GLY A 88 -11.81 -8.53 6.47
C GLY A 88 -12.60 -8.03 5.25
N VAL A 89 -11.93 -7.56 4.20
CA VAL A 89 -12.59 -6.98 3.01
C VAL A 89 -12.18 -7.69 1.71
N MET A 90 -11.03 -8.41 1.69
CA MET A 90 -10.54 -9.10 0.48
C MET A 90 -11.59 -9.97 -0.22
N THR A 91 -12.29 -10.84 0.52
CA THR A 91 -13.31 -11.74 -0.06
C THR A 91 -14.40 -10.96 -0.79
N HIS A 92 -14.85 -9.85 -0.20
CA HIS A 92 -15.85 -9.00 -0.83
C HIS A 92 -15.32 -8.30 -2.09
N LEU A 93 -14.05 -7.88 -2.09
CA LEU A 93 -13.44 -7.28 -3.29
C LEU A 93 -13.31 -8.30 -4.41
N GLU A 94 -12.89 -9.53 -4.10
CA GLU A 94 -12.74 -10.62 -5.06
C GLU A 94 -14.10 -11.04 -5.65
N GLU A 95 -15.14 -11.17 -4.83
CA GLU A 95 -16.51 -11.49 -5.29
C GLU A 95 -17.10 -10.44 -6.24
N ASN A 96 -16.60 -9.21 -6.21
CA ASN A 96 -17.10 -8.10 -7.02
C ASN A 96 -16.12 -7.69 -8.15
N ASP A 97 -15.09 -8.50 -8.42
CA ASP A 97 -14.03 -8.20 -9.40
C ASP A 97 -13.33 -6.84 -9.14
N LEU A 98 -13.26 -6.42 -7.87
CA LEU A 98 -12.69 -5.15 -7.42
C LEU A 98 -11.22 -5.30 -6.99
N VAL A 99 -10.46 -6.08 -7.76
CA VAL A 99 -9.05 -6.38 -7.45
C VAL A 99 -8.10 -5.33 -8.03
N LYS A 100 -8.46 -4.65 -9.11
CA LYS A 100 -7.55 -3.76 -9.85
C LYS A 100 -8.26 -2.56 -10.47
N PHE A 101 -7.64 -1.40 -10.34
CA PHE A 101 -8.19 -0.12 -10.74
C PHE A 101 -7.21 0.65 -11.62
N SER A 102 -7.75 1.38 -12.60
CA SER A 102 -7.05 2.40 -13.36
C SER A 102 -7.08 3.69 -12.56
N ILE A 103 -5.92 4.34 -12.48
CA ILE A 103 -5.78 5.62 -11.80
C ILE A 103 -5.43 6.70 -12.79
N LYS A 104 -6.08 7.85 -12.66
CA LYS A 104 -5.72 9.08 -13.36
C LYS A 104 -5.65 10.22 -12.36
N ILE A 105 -4.72 11.14 -12.58
CA ILE A 105 -4.70 12.42 -11.87
C ILE A 105 -4.95 13.51 -12.90
N SER A 106 -6.03 14.28 -12.74
CA SER A 106 -6.37 15.38 -13.64
C SER A 106 -6.51 16.70 -12.88
N PRO A 107 -6.25 17.85 -13.53
CA PRO A 107 -6.46 19.16 -12.90
C PRO A 107 -7.91 19.43 -12.50
N ALA A 108 -8.88 18.83 -13.20
CA ALA A 108 -10.30 19.08 -12.99
C ALA A 108 -10.91 18.24 -11.86
N LEU A 109 -10.52 16.97 -11.76
CA LEU A 109 -11.15 16.00 -10.83
C LEU A 109 -10.20 15.50 -9.74
N GLY A 110 -8.91 15.85 -9.81
CA GLY A 110 -7.92 15.34 -8.86
C GLY A 110 -7.64 13.85 -9.10
N TYR A 111 -7.74 13.04 -8.04
CA TYR A 111 -7.46 11.60 -8.07
C TYR A 111 -8.69 10.79 -8.49
N GLU A 112 -8.64 10.23 -9.69
CA GLU A 112 -9.71 9.45 -10.29
C GLU A 112 -9.37 7.96 -10.25
N VAL A 113 -10.30 7.14 -9.75
CA VAL A 113 -10.19 5.67 -9.69
C VAL A 113 -11.30 5.06 -10.54
N ASN A 114 -10.93 4.26 -11.53
CA ASN A 114 -11.86 3.58 -12.42
C ASN A 114 -11.65 2.06 -12.31
N ASN A 115 -12.72 1.29 -12.16
CA ASN A 115 -12.61 -0.17 -12.18
C ASN A 115 -12.15 -0.65 -13.56
N ILE A 116 -11.10 -1.46 -13.61
CA ILE A 116 -10.72 -2.18 -14.83
C ILE A 116 -11.34 -3.57 -14.68
N ARG A 117 -12.50 -3.79 -15.31
CA ARG A 117 -13.00 -5.15 -15.48
C ARG A 117 -12.01 -5.90 -16.35
N LEU A 118 -11.37 -6.93 -15.78
CA LEU A 118 -10.63 -7.90 -16.58
C LEU A 118 -11.69 -8.69 -17.37
N ILE A 119 -11.76 -8.46 -18.68
CA ILE A 119 -12.40 -9.42 -19.57
C ILE A 119 -11.42 -10.59 -19.63
N ILE A 120 -11.73 -11.69 -18.94
CA ILE A 120 -11.00 -12.96 -19.04
C ILE A 120 -11.55 -13.75 -20.22
#